data_AF-A0A845JW64-F1
#
_entry.id   AF-A0A845JW64-F1
#
_cell.length_a   1.000
_cell.length_b   1.000
_cell.length_c   1.000
_cell.angle_alpha   90.00
_cell.angle_beta   90.00
_cell.angle_gamma   90.00
#
_symmetry.space_group_name_H-M   'P 1'
#
loop_
_entity.id
_entity.type
_entity.pdbx_description
1 polymer ?
#
loop_
_entity_poly.entity_id
_entity_poly.type
_entity_poly.pdbx_seq_one_letter_code
_entity_poly.pdbx_strand_id
1 'polypeptide(L)'
;MIKRTKRKSKQPDEFKLFKELGKYVDGVGRTELKKGVLFSSCVRASFVKCYEFNLLAWDEKNLKSAFFWLPTLRGICEDLIVLNFVQSIPKKEREQFIGDLMQYETHDRSKTQEAFFDRARPHQPYLRSPISKKQLTSLEDRVRHVWRTYGWSNINKNIRPPTRQIAEKHGGEILATLYDYLYRLTSESVHFNVRGLFV
;
A
#
# COMPACT_ATOMS: atom_id res chain seq x y z
N MET A 1 -6.45 -31.37 -28.52
CA MET A 1 -7.08 -31.58 -27.20
C MET A 1 -5.96 -31.87 -26.19
N ILE A 2 -5.42 -30.83 -25.53
CA ILE A 2 -4.29 -30.96 -24.61
C ILE A 2 -4.82 -31.63 -23.33
N LYS A 3 -4.40 -32.87 -23.06
CA LYS A 3 -4.67 -33.54 -21.79
C LYS A 3 -4.01 -32.72 -20.68
N ARG A 4 -4.79 -31.91 -19.97
CA ARG A 4 -4.37 -31.29 -18.70
C ARG A 4 -4.05 -32.43 -17.74
N THR A 5 -2.78 -32.76 -17.63
CA THR A 5 -2.24 -33.60 -16.57
C THR A 5 -2.69 -32.99 -15.25
N LYS A 6 -3.60 -33.65 -14.54
CA LYS A 6 -3.94 -33.30 -13.16
C LYS A 6 -2.69 -33.52 -12.33
N ARG A 7 -1.86 -32.48 -12.21
CA ARG A 7 -0.82 -32.41 -11.19
C ARG A 7 -1.58 -32.52 -9.87
N LYS A 8 -1.54 -33.69 -9.23
CA LYS A 8 -1.85 -33.81 -7.81
C LYS A 8 -0.77 -32.98 -7.11
N SER A 9 -1.07 -31.70 -6.97
CA SER A 9 -0.36 -30.77 -6.11
C SER A 9 -0.44 -31.37 -4.71
N LYS A 10 0.60 -32.11 -4.29
CA LYS A 10 0.86 -32.20 -2.85
C LYS A 10 0.95 -30.74 -2.43
N GLN A 11 -0.03 -30.23 -1.67
CA GLN A 11 0.18 -28.94 -1.03
C GLN A 11 1.53 -29.05 -0.32
N PRO A 12 2.53 -28.25 -0.73
CA PRO A 12 3.86 -28.36 -0.18
C PRO A 12 3.74 -28.16 1.32
N ASP A 13 4.58 -28.88 2.07
CA ASP A 13 4.76 -28.74 3.51
C ASP A 13 4.78 -27.25 3.96
N GLU A 14 5.30 -26.39 3.08
CA GLU A 14 5.33 -24.93 3.15
C GLU A 14 3.98 -24.26 3.46
N PHE A 15 2.86 -24.67 2.86
CA PHE A 15 1.57 -24.02 3.14
C PHE A 15 1.05 -24.36 4.54
N LYS A 16 1.35 -25.57 5.03
CA LYS A 16 1.03 -25.96 6.40
C LYS A 16 1.90 -25.15 7.37
N LEU A 17 3.20 -25.04 7.12
CA LEU A 17 4.12 -24.18 7.87
C LEU A 17 3.64 -22.72 7.88
N PHE A 18 3.18 -22.20 6.75
CA PHE A 18 2.68 -20.83 6.64
C PHE A 18 1.39 -20.61 7.46
N LYS A 19 0.49 -21.59 7.49
CA LYS A 19 -0.70 -21.55 8.35
C LYS A 19 -0.36 -21.62 9.85
N GLU A 20 0.67 -22.38 10.22
CA GLU A 20 1.12 -22.48 11.62
C GLU A 20 1.63 -21.14 12.16
N LEU A 21 2.13 -20.24 11.29
CA LEU A 21 2.49 -18.87 11.66
C LEU A 21 1.29 -18.00 12.05
N GLY A 22 0.05 -18.41 11.76
CA GLY A 22 -1.15 -17.58 11.94
C GLY A 22 -1.29 -17.02 13.35
N LYS A 23 -1.05 -17.83 14.40
CA LYS A 23 -1.11 -17.36 15.80
C LYS A 23 -0.07 -16.27 16.10
N TYR A 24 1.12 -16.39 15.52
CA TYR A 24 2.16 -15.37 15.67
C TYR A 24 1.76 -14.08 14.93
N VAL A 25 1.26 -14.21 13.70
CA VAL A 25 0.79 -13.05 12.91
C VAL A 25 -0.36 -12.34 13.61
N ASP A 26 -1.33 -13.08 14.17
CA ASP A 26 -2.42 -12.52 14.96
C ASP A 26 -1.91 -11.72 16.17
N GLY A 27 -0.88 -12.24 16.85
CA GLY A 27 -0.23 -11.55 17.96
C GLY A 27 0.49 -10.27 17.53
N VAL A 28 1.22 -10.31 16.41
CA VAL A 28 1.97 -9.17 15.88
C VAL A 28 1.04 -8.09 15.30
N GLY A 29 -0.02 -8.51 14.62
CA GLY A 29 -0.99 -7.64 13.96
C GLY A 29 -1.83 -6.81 14.93
N ARG A 30 -2.00 -7.28 16.17
CA ARG A 30 -2.69 -6.53 17.21
C ARG A 30 -1.77 -5.46 17.79
N THR A 31 -2.20 -4.20 17.69
CA THR A 31 -1.51 -3.07 18.31
C THR A 31 -2.53 -2.03 18.76
N GLU A 32 -2.27 -1.40 19.90
CA GLU A 32 -3.02 -0.23 20.33
C GLU A 32 -2.45 1.00 19.62
N LEU A 33 -3.31 1.83 19.06
CA LEU A 33 -2.92 3.11 18.47
C LEU A 33 -2.51 4.07 19.58
N LYS A 34 -1.20 4.09 19.89
CA LYS A 34 -0.58 5.02 20.85
C LYS A 34 0.28 6.04 20.12
N LYS A 35 0.54 7.17 20.78
CA LYS A 35 1.49 8.16 20.28
C LYS A 35 2.89 7.55 20.20
N GLY A 36 3.57 7.71 19.07
CA GLY A 36 4.96 7.27 18.87
C GLY A 36 5.13 5.78 18.50
N VAL A 37 4.05 5.10 18.10
CA VAL A 37 4.09 3.72 17.56
C VAL A 37 3.39 3.60 16.19
N LEU A 38 3.19 4.71 15.49
CA LEU A 38 2.52 4.74 14.19
C LEU A 38 3.37 4.02 13.13
N PHE A 39 4.67 4.29 13.07
CA PHE A 39 5.53 3.63 12.08
C PHE A 39 5.56 2.11 12.29
N SER A 40 5.75 1.66 13.54
CA SER A 40 5.71 0.23 13.85
C SER A 40 4.34 -0.39 13.57
N SER A 41 3.25 0.36 13.76
CA SER A 41 1.90 -0.08 13.40
C SER A 41 1.76 -0.25 11.87
N CYS A 42 2.30 0.66 11.06
CA CYS A 42 2.32 0.52 9.61
C CYS A 42 3.15 -0.71 9.15
N VAL A 43 4.30 -0.96 9.77
CA VAL A 43 5.11 -2.17 9.48
C VAL A 43 4.34 -3.44 9.81
N ARG A 44 3.68 -3.49 10.98
CA ARG A 44 2.83 -4.63 11.38
C ARG A 44 1.67 -4.83 10.41
N ALA A 45 0.97 -3.75 10.04
CA ALA A 45 -0.14 -3.81 9.09
C ALA A 45 0.33 -4.28 7.71
N SER A 46 1.47 -3.79 7.21
CA SER A 46 2.07 -4.26 5.97
C SER A 46 2.44 -5.75 6.04
N PHE A 47 3.00 -6.21 7.16
CA PHE A 47 3.32 -7.62 7.37
C PHE A 47 2.07 -8.51 7.37
N VAL A 48 1.01 -8.11 8.09
CA VAL A 48 -0.28 -8.83 8.10
C VAL A 48 -0.86 -8.88 6.69
N LYS A 49 -0.86 -7.77 5.95
CA LYS A 49 -1.33 -7.70 4.56
C LYS A 49 -0.57 -8.65 3.65
N CYS A 50 0.77 -8.73 3.78
CA CYS A 50 1.59 -9.72 3.07
C CYS A 50 1.18 -11.15 3.42
N TYR A 51 1.00 -11.44 4.71
CA TYR A 51 0.64 -12.77 5.19
C TYR A 51 -0.73 -13.22 4.66
N GLU A 52 -1.76 -12.38 4.84
CA GLU A 52 -3.11 -12.67 4.36
C GLU A 52 -3.16 -12.83 2.84
N PHE A 53 -2.45 -11.97 2.10
CA PHE A 53 -2.37 -12.11 0.65
C PHE A 53 -1.73 -13.44 0.23
N ASN A 54 -0.65 -13.86 0.89
CA ASN A 54 -0.03 -15.16 0.62
C ASN A 54 -0.99 -16.30 0.93
N LEU A 55 -1.69 -16.28 2.06
CA LEU A 55 -2.71 -17.29 2.37
C LEU A 55 -3.78 -17.39 1.29
N LEU A 56 -4.25 -16.24 0.79
CA LEU A 56 -5.24 -16.17 -0.29
C LEU A 56 -4.68 -16.74 -1.60
N ALA A 57 -3.43 -16.41 -1.95
CA ALA A 57 -2.78 -16.86 -3.18
C ALA A 57 -2.53 -18.37 -3.22
N TRP A 58 -2.30 -18.99 -2.04
CA TRP A 58 -2.05 -20.43 -1.93
C TRP A 58 -3.31 -21.30 -1.88
N ASP A 59 -4.48 -20.73 -1.59
CA ASP A 59 -5.74 -21.49 -1.56
C ASP A 59 -6.32 -21.63 -2.97
N GLU A 60 -6.30 -22.85 -3.51
CA GLU A 60 -6.85 -23.17 -4.83
C GLU A 60 -8.34 -22.78 -4.98
N LYS A 61 -9.08 -22.72 -3.87
CA LYS A 61 -10.49 -22.26 -3.89
C LYS A 61 -10.61 -20.79 -4.31
N ASN A 62 -9.58 -19.99 -4.07
CA ASN A 62 -9.55 -18.56 -4.37
C ASN A 62 -9.05 -18.25 -5.79
N LEU A 63 -8.65 -19.25 -6.59
CA LEU A 63 -8.18 -19.04 -7.97
C LEU A 63 -9.19 -18.28 -8.83
N LYS A 64 -10.49 -18.49 -8.61
CA LYS A 64 -11.56 -17.77 -9.32
C LYS A 64 -11.59 -16.27 -9.03
N SER A 65 -11.10 -15.88 -7.85
CA SER A 65 -11.06 -14.49 -7.40
C SER A 65 -9.66 -13.87 -7.52
N ALA A 66 -8.66 -14.63 -8.00
CA ALA A 66 -7.27 -14.17 -8.11
C ALA A 66 -7.15 -12.87 -8.92
N PHE A 67 -7.99 -12.69 -9.94
CA PHE A 67 -8.07 -11.46 -10.72
C PHE A 67 -8.36 -10.22 -9.85
N PHE A 68 -9.28 -10.33 -8.88
CA PHE A 68 -9.64 -9.22 -7.99
C PHE A 68 -8.58 -8.92 -6.94
N TRP A 69 -7.76 -9.92 -6.59
CA TRP A 69 -6.67 -9.76 -5.62
C TRP A 69 -5.37 -9.24 -6.25
N LEU A 70 -5.18 -9.45 -7.55
CA LEU A 70 -3.95 -9.06 -8.25
C LEU A 70 -3.54 -7.60 -7.99
N PRO A 71 -4.44 -6.59 -8.00
CA PRO A 71 -4.07 -5.20 -7.70
C PRO A 71 -3.50 -4.99 -6.30
N THR A 72 -3.90 -5.82 -5.32
CA THR A 72 -3.43 -5.73 -3.94
C THR A 72 -1.92 -5.96 -3.84
N LEU A 73 -1.35 -6.79 -4.73
CA LEU A 73 0.08 -7.10 -4.75
C LEU A 73 0.93 -5.85 -5.01
N ARG A 74 0.47 -4.95 -5.87
CA ARG A 74 1.12 -3.66 -6.10
C ARG A 74 1.09 -2.79 -4.85
N GLY A 75 -0.07 -2.70 -4.21
CA GLY A 75 -0.20 -1.97 -2.96
C GLY A 75 0.77 -2.48 -1.89
N ILE A 76 0.89 -3.79 -1.72
CA ILE A 76 1.86 -4.41 -0.80
C ILE A 76 3.31 -4.03 -1.15
N CYS A 77 3.68 -4.11 -2.43
CA CYS A 77 5.02 -3.73 -2.89
C CYS A 77 5.32 -2.25 -2.58
N GLU A 78 4.37 -1.36 -2.88
CA GLU A 78 4.52 0.08 -2.60
C GLU A 78 4.65 0.36 -1.10
N ASP A 79 3.86 -0.31 -0.26
CA ASP A 79 3.95 -0.21 1.20
C ASP A 79 5.36 -0.57 1.69
N LEU A 80 5.90 -1.71 1.25
CA LEU A 80 7.23 -2.18 1.65
C LEU A 80 8.36 -1.24 1.20
N ILE A 81 8.29 -0.72 -0.03
CA ILE A 81 9.27 0.24 -0.57
C ILE A 81 9.29 1.52 0.27
N VAL A 82 8.11 2.07 0.55
CA VAL A 82 7.97 3.31 1.32
C VAL A 82 8.41 3.08 2.77
N LEU A 83 8.01 1.98 3.40
CA LEU A 83 8.39 1.68 4.78
C LEU A 83 9.91 1.45 4.92
N ASN A 84 10.55 0.83 3.93
CA ASN A 84 12.01 0.70 3.90
C ASN A 84 12.72 2.06 3.86
N PHE A 85 12.21 3.01 3.08
CA PHE A 85 12.69 4.40 3.13
C PHE A 85 12.47 5.02 4.51
N VAL A 86 11.24 4.97 5.03
CA VAL A 86 10.87 5.63 6.30
C VAL A 86 11.66 5.07 7.48
N GLN A 87 12.08 3.79 7.41
CA GLN A 87 12.94 3.17 8.43
C GLN A 87 14.27 3.92 8.61
N SER A 88 14.82 4.51 7.55
CA SER A 88 16.08 5.28 7.56
C SER A 88 15.98 6.65 8.24
N ILE A 89 14.77 7.14 8.50
CA ILE A 89 14.51 8.45 9.12
C ILE A 89 14.63 8.32 10.66
N PRO A 90 15.16 9.32 11.38
CA PRO A 90 15.20 9.32 12.84
C PRO A 90 13.84 9.03 13.48
N LYS A 91 13.84 8.23 14.55
CA LYS A 91 12.61 7.70 15.17
C LYS A 91 11.55 8.78 15.46
N LYS A 92 11.93 9.91 16.03
CA LYS A 92 10.98 10.98 16.36
C LYS A 92 10.32 11.55 15.10
N GLU A 93 11.11 11.75 14.05
CA GLU A 93 10.67 12.38 12.81
C GLU A 93 9.85 11.43 11.96
N ARG A 94 10.19 10.14 11.89
CA ARG A 94 9.39 9.16 11.14
C ARG A 94 7.99 8.95 11.73
N GLU A 95 7.86 8.98 13.06
CA GLU A 95 6.55 8.87 13.73
C GLU A 95 5.67 10.09 13.40
N GLN A 96 6.27 11.28 13.45
CA GLN A 96 5.59 12.51 13.06
C GLN A 96 5.22 12.51 11.57
N PHE A 97 6.14 12.08 10.71
CA PHE A 97 5.97 12.00 9.27
C PHE A 97 4.79 11.09 8.89
N ILE A 98 4.72 9.87 9.45
CA ILE A 98 3.60 8.95 9.20
C ILE A 98 2.28 9.57 9.68
N GLY A 99 2.28 10.23 10.84
CA GLY A 99 1.10 10.91 11.36
C GLY A 99 0.62 12.07 10.49
N ASP A 100 1.54 12.90 9.98
CA ASP A 100 1.23 14.00 9.07
C ASP A 100 0.78 13.50 7.70
N LEU A 101 1.42 12.46 7.16
CA LEU A 101 1.05 11.85 5.88
C LEU A 101 -0.35 11.23 5.95
N MET A 102 -0.66 10.48 7.02
CA MET A 102 -1.98 9.88 7.23
C MET A 102 -3.08 10.95 7.33
N GLN A 103 -2.84 12.03 8.07
CA GLN A 103 -3.79 13.15 8.18
C GLN A 103 -3.98 13.84 6.82
N TYR A 104 -2.89 14.17 6.14
CA TYR A 104 -2.93 14.78 4.80
C TYR A 104 -3.76 13.94 3.84
N GLU A 105 -3.44 12.64 3.68
CA GLU A 105 -4.13 11.76 2.74
C GLU A 105 -5.62 11.59 3.08
N THR A 106 -5.96 11.50 4.36
CA THR A 106 -7.36 11.37 4.81
C THR A 106 -8.17 12.60 4.43
N HIS A 107 -7.63 13.80 4.69
CA HIS A 107 -8.31 15.05 4.41
C HIS A 107 -8.37 15.39 2.92
N ASP A 108 -7.31 15.12 2.17
CA ASP A 108 -7.25 15.30 0.71
C ASP A 108 -8.27 14.40 -0.01
N ARG A 109 -8.33 13.12 0.37
CA ARG A 109 -9.34 12.18 -0.16
C ARG A 109 -10.76 12.58 0.23
N SER A 110 -10.96 13.05 1.46
CA SER A 110 -12.25 13.56 1.91
C SER A 110 -12.69 14.76 1.07
N LYS A 111 -11.80 15.71 0.77
CA LYS A 111 -12.10 16.86 -0.12
C LYS A 111 -12.49 16.43 -1.53
N THR A 112 -11.85 15.40 -2.06
CA THR A 112 -12.23 14.82 -3.37
C THR A 112 -13.64 14.21 -3.33
N GLN A 113 -13.98 13.49 -2.25
CA GLN A 113 -15.31 12.93 -2.05
C GLN A 113 -16.37 14.04 -1.87
N GLU A 114 -16.09 15.07 -1.07
CA GLU A 114 -16.97 16.23 -0.89
C GLU A 114 -17.34 16.85 -2.24
N ALA A 115 -16.32 17.15 -3.08
CA ALA A 115 -16.52 17.73 -4.39
C ALA A 115 -17.38 16.85 -5.32
N PHE A 116 -17.23 15.52 -5.23
CA PHE A 116 -18.07 14.59 -5.96
C PHE A 116 -19.52 14.63 -5.45
N PHE A 117 -19.75 14.51 -4.15
CA PHE A 117 -21.11 14.47 -3.59
C PHE A 117 -21.85 15.79 -3.80
N ASP A 118 -21.17 16.93 -3.60
CA ASP A 118 -21.76 18.25 -3.86
C ASP A 118 -22.24 18.39 -5.30
N ARG A 119 -21.51 17.82 -6.27
CA ARG A 119 -21.84 17.92 -7.68
C ARG A 119 -22.83 16.86 -8.16
N ALA A 120 -22.66 15.60 -7.75
CA ALA A 120 -23.34 14.45 -8.34
C ALA A 120 -24.46 13.87 -7.47
N ARG A 121 -24.43 14.14 -6.15
CA ARG A 121 -25.30 13.52 -5.14
C ARG A 121 -25.57 14.48 -3.96
N PRO A 122 -26.07 15.71 -4.19
CA PRO A 122 -26.14 16.76 -3.17
C PRO A 122 -27.05 16.45 -1.97
N HIS A 123 -27.97 15.50 -2.12
CA HIS A 123 -28.89 15.07 -1.05
C HIS A 123 -28.38 13.88 -0.24
N GLN A 124 -27.28 13.24 -0.65
CA GLN A 124 -26.70 12.13 0.10
C GLN A 124 -25.90 12.70 1.28
N PRO A 125 -26.15 12.27 2.52
CA PRO A 125 -25.32 12.68 3.65
C PRO A 125 -23.92 12.07 3.51
N TYR A 126 -22.89 12.88 3.70
CA TYR A 126 -21.49 12.45 3.66
C TYR A 126 -20.65 13.23 4.69
N LEU A 127 -19.51 12.65 5.08
CA LEU A 127 -18.59 13.27 6.03
C LEU A 127 -17.79 14.38 5.34
N ARG A 128 -17.81 15.58 5.92
CA ARG A 128 -16.98 16.70 5.49
C ARG A 128 -15.68 16.73 6.27
N SER A 129 -14.59 17.01 5.58
CA SER A 129 -13.28 17.23 6.16
C SER A 129 -13.34 18.46 7.09
N PRO A 130 -13.03 18.28 8.38
CA PRO A 130 -13.15 19.34 9.38
C PRO A 130 -12.04 20.40 9.29
N ILE A 131 -10.99 20.17 8.49
CA ILE A 131 -9.85 21.08 8.40
C ILE A 131 -10.01 22.11 7.28
N SER A 132 -9.51 23.31 7.56
CA SER A 132 -9.41 24.40 6.58
C SER A 132 -8.34 24.10 5.51
N LYS A 133 -8.45 24.78 4.37
CA LYS A 133 -7.44 24.73 3.29
C LYS A 133 -6.03 25.08 3.81
N LYS A 134 -5.93 26.08 4.70
CA LYS A 134 -4.65 26.50 5.32
C LYS A 134 -4.04 25.38 6.16
N GLN A 135 -4.84 24.65 6.93
CA GLN A 135 -4.36 23.50 7.72
C GLN A 135 -3.89 22.36 6.81
N LEU A 136 -4.59 22.10 5.70
CA LEU A 136 -4.19 21.09 4.73
C LEU A 136 -2.85 21.44 4.06
N THR A 137 -2.67 22.69 3.62
CA THR A 137 -1.38 23.17 3.09
C THR A 137 -0.27 23.06 4.14
N SER A 138 -0.56 23.34 5.40
CA SER A 138 0.43 23.17 6.48
C SER A 138 0.83 21.70 6.69
N LEU A 139 -0.10 20.75 6.55
CA LEU A 139 0.20 19.32 6.58
C LEU A 139 1.11 18.92 5.39
N GLU A 140 0.74 19.38 4.19
CA GLU A 140 1.50 19.16 2.95
C GLU A 140 2.94 19.67 3.05
N ASP A 141 3.14 20.87 3.60
CA ASP A 141 4.47 21.45 3.81
C ASP A 141 5.31 20.64 4.80
N ARG A 142 4.72 20.13 5.88
CA ARG A 142 5.42 19.25 6.84
C ARG A 142 5.84 17.93 6.21
N VAL A 143 4.97 17.31 5.41
CA VAL A 143 5.27 16.08 4.69
C VAL A 143 6.41 16.32 3.68
N ARG A 144 6.32 17.39 2.89
CA ARG A 144 7.39 17.77 1.93
C ARG A 144 8.70 18.08 2.63
N HIS A 145 8.67 18.72 3.79
CA HIS A 145 9.88 19.02 4.56
C HIS A 145 10.67 17.75 4.85
N VAL A 146 10.02 16.69 5.36
CA VAL A 146 10.69 15.41 5.62
C VAL A 146 11.27 14.81 4.34
N TRP A 147 10.54 14.83 3.23
CA TRP A 147 11.07 14.35 1.95
C TRP A 147 12.32 15.14 1.50
N ARG A 148 12.32 16.47 1.64
CA ARG A 148 13.46 17.32 1.29
C ARG A 148 14.68 17.01 2.15
N THR A 149 14.47 16.84 3.45
CA THR A 149 15.52 16.59 4.42
C THR A 149 16.18 15.23 4.21
N TYR A 150 15.40 14.19 3.88
CA TYR A 150 15.90 12.81 3.92
C TYR A 150 16.06 12.12 2.56
N GLY A 151 15.68 12.72 1.44
CA GLY A 151 15.93 12.07 0.15
C GLY A 151 15.66 12.84 -1.14
N TRP A 152 14.85 13.89 -1.14
CA TRP A 152 14.44 14.59 -2.36
C TRP A 152 14.39 16.10 -2.14
N SER A 153 15.56 16.74 -2.09
CA SER A 153 15.72 18.18 -1.87
C SER A 153 14.88 19.05 -2.82
N ASN A 154 14.62 18.57 -4.04
CA ASN A 154 13.90 19.30 -5.09
C ASN A 154 12.41 18.93 -5.22
N ILE A 155 11.81 18.27 -4.21
CA ILE A 155 10.37 17.96 -4.25
C ILE A 155 9.53 19.24 -4.05
N ASN A 156 8.94 19.72 -5.14
CA ASN A 156 8.19 20.99 -5.14
C ASN A 156 6.73 20.82 -5.56
N LYS A 157 6.44 19.96 -6.55
CA LYS A 157 5.08 19.78 -7.08
C LYS A 157 4.31 18.65 -6.39
N ASN A 158 4.96 17.53 -6.14
CA ASN A 158 4.32 16.35 -5.58
C ASN A 158 4.39 16.35 -4.04
N ILE A 159 3.45 15.65 -3.39
CA ILE A 159 3.50 15.39 -1.94
C ILE A 159 4.58 14.36 -1.59
N ARG A 160 4.82 13.40 -2.48
CA ARG A 160 5.84 12.35 -2.36
C ARG A 160 6.50 12.05 -3.71
N PRO A 161 7.74 11.52 -3.73
CA PRO A 161 8.35 11.01 -4.94
C PRO A 161 7.55 9.81 -5.49
N PRO A 162 7.58 9.55 -6.81
CA PRO A 162 7.06 8.30 -7.36
C PRO A 162 7.70 7.08 -6.68
N THR A 163 6.90 6.06 -6.35
CA THR A 163 7.38 4.87 -5.62
C THR A 163 8.54 4.17 -6.33
N ARG A 164 8.55 4.16 -7.67
CA ARG A 164 9.68 3.66 -8.47
C ARG A 164 11.00 4.36 -8.13
N GLN A 165 10.98 5.70 -7.98
CA GLN A 165 12.19 6.46 -7.63
C GLN A 165 12.65 6.16 -6.20
N ILE A 166 11.70 5.91 -5.29
CA ILE A 166 12.02 5.47 -3.92
C ILE A 166 12.69 4.09 -3.95
N ALA A 167 12.15 3.16 -4.74
CA ALA A 167 12.70 1.82 -4.92
C ALA A 167 14.13 1.85 -5.46
N GLU A 168 14.37 2.61 -6.52
CA GLU A 168 15.68 2.76 -7.15
C GLU A 168 16.70 3.35 -6.17
N LYS A 169 16.31 4.37 -5.40
CA LYS A 169 17.21 5.04 -4.45
C LYS A 169 17.53 4.21 -3.21
N HIS A 170 16.56 3.48 -2.65
CA HIS A 170 16.70 2.81 -1.34
C HIS A 170 16.80 1.28 -1.42
N GLY A 171 16.47 0.66 -2.55
CA GLY A 171 16.60 -0.78 -2.76
C GLY A 171 17.39 -1.15 -4.02
N GLY A 172 17.95 -0.15 -4.71
CA GLY A 172 18.77 -0.34 -5.91
C GLY A 172 18.00 -0.95 -7.08
N GLU A 173 18.73 -1.59 -7.97
CA GLU A 173 18.22 -2.18 -9.20
C GLU A 173 17.20 -3.30 -8.94
N ILE A 174 17.43 -4.12 -7.91
CA ILE A 174 16.58 -5.28 -7.59
C ILE A 174 15.17 -4.82 -7.23
N LEU A 175 15.05 -3.84 -6.32
CA LEU A 175 13.74 -3.37 -5.87
C LEU A 175 13.02 -2.56 -6.96
N ALA A 176 13.76 -1.79 -7.76
CA ALA A 176 13.20 -1.11 -8.92
C ALA A 176 12.66 -2.11 -9.97
N THR A 177 13.41 -3.18 -10.24
CA THR A 177 13.00 -4.24 -11.18
C THR A 177 11.77 -4.98 -10.67
N LEU A 178 11.73 -5.31 -9.37
CA LEU A 178 10.56 -5.93 -8.75
C LEU A 178 9.33 -5.02 -8.86
N TYR A 179 9.49 -3.73 -8.57
CA TYR A 179 8.41 -2.75 -8.72
C TYR A 179 7.91 -2.68 -10.17
N ASP A 180 8.80 -2.58 -11.15
CA ASP A 180 8.43 -2.48 -12.57
C ASP A 180 7.71 -3.76 -13.05
N TYR A 181 8.14 -4.94 -12.60
CA TYR A 181 7.48 -6.21 -12.87
C TYR A 181 6.05 -6.24 -12.30
N LEU A 182 5.89 -5.95 -11.01
CA LEU A 182 4.59 -5.97 -10.34
C LEU A 182 3.67 -4.87 -10.86
N TYR A 183 4.20 -3.67 -11.12
CA TYR A 183 3.44 -2.57 -11.67
C TYR A 183 2.83 -2.96 -13.02
N ARG A 184 3.61 -3.53 -13.93
CA ARG A 184 3.12 -3.95 -15.26
C ARG A 184 2.06 -5.04 -15.14
N LEU A 185 2.33 -6.07 -14.32
CA LEU A 185 1.42 -7.21 -14.13
C LEU A 185 0.06 -6.78 -13.56
N THR A 186 0.07 -5.88 -12.57
CA THR A 186 -1.14 -5.47 -11.83
C THR A 186 -1.88 -4.29 -12.47
N SER A 187 -1.18 -3.42 -13.22
CA SER A 187 -1.81 -2.28 -13.89
C SER A 187 -2.78 -2.74 -14.97
N GLU A 188 -2.48 -3.86 -15.63
CA GLU A 188 -3.36 -4.45 -16.64
C GLU A 188 -4.69 -4.97 -16.09
N SER A 189 -4.80 -5.24 -14.77
CA SER A 189 -6.07 -5.69 -14.17
C SER A 189 -6.96 -4.54 -13.68
N VAL A 190 -6.42 -3.34 -13.51
CA VAL A 190 -7.18 -2.16 -13.04
C VAL A 190 -7.40 -1.10 -14.12
N HIS A 191 -6.57 -1.06 -15.14
CA HIS A 191 -6.73 -0.17 -16.28
C HIS A 191 -7.39 -0.91 -17.44
N PHE A 192 -8.09 -0.16 -18.29
CA PHE A 192 -8.66 -0.70 -19.51
C PHE A 192 -7.55 -1.35 -20.34
N ASN A 193 -7.65 -2.66 -20.52
CA ASN A 193 -6.77 -3.45 -21.36
C ASN A 193 -7.65 -4.31 -22.26
N VAL A 194 -7.57 -4.05 -23.57
CA VAL A 194 -8.33 -4.80 -24.58
C VAL A 194 -8.07 -6.30 -24.46
N ARG A 195 -6.84 -6.72 -24.13
CA ARG A 195 -6.50 -8.14 -23.97
C ARG A 195 -7.29 -8.78 -22.83
N GLY A 196 -7.52 -8.05 -21.73
CA GLY A 196 -8.25 -8.54 -20.57
C GLY A 196 -9.75 -8.78 -20.81
N LEU A 197 -10.31 -8.26 -21.89
CA LEU A 197 -11.72 -8.49 -22.27
C LEU A 197 -11.96 -9.85 -22.92
N PHE A 198 -10.91 -10.54 -23.37
CA PHE A 198 -11.00 -11.79 -24.14
C PHE A 198 -10.38 -13.00 -23.41
N VAL A 199 -10.11 -12.90 -22.10
CA VAL A 199 -9.50 -13.95 -21.26
C VAL A 199 -10.56 -14.76 -20.53
#